data_AF-A0A843GV29-F1
#
_entry.id   AF-A0A843GV29-F1
#
_cell.length_a   1.000
_cell.length_b   1.000
_cell.length_c   1.000
_cell.angle_alpha   90.00
_cell.angle_beta   90.00
_cell.angle_gamma   90.00
#
_symmetry.space_group_name_H-M   'P 1'
#
loop_
_entity.id
_entity.type
_entity.pdbx_description
1 polymer ?
#
loop_
_entity_poly.entity_id
_entity_poly.type
_entity_poly.pdbx_seq_one_letter_code
_entity_poly.pdbx_strand_id
1 'polypeptide(L)'
;MRSSFNYFYTTTAEDCLDVEDIGNVCIQASNDAGQNWILLIKTKLGFSYILEYGPFYYTKITEYLNHTFQRIEYSEYKLEKKIDKFLNEPRRLITQVQFKDEDEALELMTNVVEVMNESY
;
A
#
# COMPACT_ATOMS: atom_id res chain seq x y z
N MET A 1 32.97 33.12 11.34
CA MET A 1 32.97 31.66 11.11
C MET A 1 31.87 31.38 10.09
N ARG A 2 32.17 30.76 8.95
CA ARG A 2 31.18 30.52 7.89
C ARG A 2 30.83 29.05 7.91
N SER A 3 29.54 28.74 8.06
CA SER A 3 29.02 27.38 8.00
C SER A 3 28.08 27.25 6.82
N SER A 4 28.21 26.16 6.09
CA SER A 4 27.36 25.80 4.96
C SER A 4 26.71 24.46 5.24
N PHE A 5 25.43 24.35 4.89
CA PHE A 5 24.62 23.15 5.06
C PHE A 5 24.06 22.73 3.72
N ASN A 6 24.16 21.45 3.42
CA ASN A 6 23.61 20.88 2.21
C ASN A 6 22.11 20.60 2.39
N TYR A 7 21.32 20.88 1.36
CA TYR A 7 19.90 20.60 1.27
C TYR A 7 19.59 20.05 -0.13
N PHE A 8 18.37 19.52 -0.35
CA PHE A 8 17.93 18.88 -1.61
C PHE A 8 18.39 17.42 -1.80
N TYR A 9 18.00 16.53 -0.88
CA TYR A 9 18.29 15.09 -0.99
C TYR A 9 17.41 14.43 -2.08
N THR A 10 18.03 13.60 -2.92
CA THR A 10 17.34 12.80 -3.94
C THR A 10 17.02 11.44 -3.34
N THR A 11 15.73 11.13 -3.14
CA THR A 11 15.31 9.81 -2.63
C THR A 11 15.39 8.79 -3.76
N THR A 12 16.31 7.84 -3.66
CA THR A 12 16.39 6.68 -4.56
C THR A 12 15.95 5.44 -3.80
N ALA A 13 15.16 4.57 -4.43
CA ALA A 13 14.83 3.27 -3.83
C ALA A 13 16.11 2.50 -3.54
N GLU A 14 16.36 2.17 -2.27
CA GLU A 14 17.57 1.44 -1.83
C GLU A 14 17.40 -0.08 -1.85
N ASP A 15 16.16 -0.56 -2.01
CA ASP A 15 15.81 -1.97 -2.01
C ASP A 15 14.85 -2.33 -3.16
N CYS A 16 14.79 -3.60 -3.51
CA CYS A 16 14.00 -4.13 -4.62
C CYS A 16 13.03 -5.20 -4.12
N LEU A 17 11.75 -5.09 -4.51
CA LEU A 17 10.76 -6.13 -4.29
C LEU A 17 10.63 -6.98 -5.57
N ASP A 18 11.07 -8.23 -5.52
CA ASP A 18 10.93 -9.17 -6.64
C ASP A 18 9.57 -9.87 -6.57
N VAL A 19 8.67 -9.56 -7.51
CA VAL A 19 7.28 -10.04 -7.51
C VAL A 19 7.12 -11.11 -8.58
N GLU A 20 6.92 -12.37 -8.17
CA GLU A 20 6.80 -13.51 -9.10
C GLU A 20 5.54 -13.44 -9.98
N ASP A 21 4.39 -13.03 -9.41
CA ASP A 21 3.11 -12.86 -10.12
C ASP A 21 2.45 -11.52 -9.76
N ILE A 22 2.72 -10.49 -10.55
CA ILE A 22 2.10 -9.16 -10.36
C ILE A 22 0.57 -9.17 -10.54
N GLY A 23 0.03 -10.21 -11.18
CA GLY A 23 -1.40 -10.40 -11.37
C GLY A 23 -2.11 -10.91 -10.12
N ASN A 24 -1.37 -11.53 -9.18
CA ASN A 24 -1.87 -12.09 -7.93
C ASN A 24 -0.86 -11.85 -6.80
N VAL A 25 -0.87 -10.64 -6.26
CA VAL A 25 0.09 -10.21 -5.23
C VAL A 25 -0.61 -9.45 -4.12
N CYS A 26 -0.16 -9.68 -2.89
CA CYS A 26 -0.51 -8.85 -1.74
C CYS A 26 0.77 -8.29 -1.11
N ILE A 27 0.83 -6.96 -1.02
CA ILE A 27 1.97 -6.21 -0.51
C ILE A 27 1.50 -5.44 0.71
N GLN A 28 2.19 -5.61 1.84
CA GLN A 28 2.09 -4.71 2.97
C GLN A 28 3.31 -3.79 2.97
N ALA A 29 3.06 -2.48 3.05
CA ALA A 29 4.09 -1.47 3.18
C ALA A 29 3.92 -0.72 4.50
N SER A 30 5.01 -0.31 5.12
CA SER A 30 5.02 0.48 6.34
C SER A 30 6.07 1.57 6.34
N ASN A 31 5.88 2.55 7.22
CA ASN A 31 6.86 3.60 7.48
C ASN A 31 7.32 3.60 8.95
N ASP A 32 8.34 4.41 9.24
CA ASP A 32 8.93 4.51 10.58
C ASP A 32 7.99 5.17 11.61
N ALA A 33 6.91 5.82 11.15
CA ALA A 33 5.84 6.33 12.02
C ALA A 33 4.83 5.24 12.44
N GLY A 34 5.02 4.00 11.97
CA GLY A 34 4.17 2.84 12.27
C GLY A 34 2.88 2.78 11.46
N GLN A 35 2.73 3.62 10.43
CA GLN A 35 1.61 3.54 9.49
C GLN A 35 1.82 2.37 8.54
N ASN A 36 0.73 1.67 8.24
CA ASN A 36 0.71 0.53 7.34
C ASN A 36 -0.27 0.75 6.20
N TRP A 37 0.06 0.21 5.04
CA TRP A 37 -0.78 0.16 3.86
C TRP A 37 -0.75 -1.24 3.29
N ILE A 38 -1.85 -1.64 2.66
CA ILE A 38 -1.96 -2.90 1.93
C ILE A 38 -2.34 -2.58 0.48
N LEU A 39 -1.66 -3.24 -0.45
CA LEU A 39 -2.06 -3.35 -1.86
C LEU A 39 -2.35 -4.82 -2.14
N LEU A 40 -3.57 -5.11 -2.57
CA LEU A 40 -3.98 -6.43 -3.02
C LEU A 40 -4.37 -6.36 -4.49
N ILE A 41 -3.73 -7.18 -5.32
CA ILE A 41 -4.03 -7.34 -6.73
C ILE A 41 -4.43 -8.78 -6.99
N LYS A 42 -5.57 -8.97 -7.64
CA LYS A 42 -6.11 -10.27 -8.04
C LYS A 42 -6.57 -10.22 -9.48
N THR A 43 -6.10 -11.13 -10.32
CA THR A 43 -6.48 -11.18 -11.73
C THR A 43 -7.35 -12.39 -12.01
N LYS A 44 -8.55 -12.15 -12.54
CA LYS A 44 -9.51 -13.20 -12.92
C LYS A 44 -10.17 -12.85 -14.25
N LEU A 45 -10.21 -13.81 -15.17
CA LEU A 45 -10.90 -13.69 -16.47
C LEU A 45 -10.49 -12.45 -17.28
N GLY A 46 -9.19 -12.11 -17.29
CA GLY A 46 -8.65 -10.96 -18.04
C GLY A 46 -8.86 -9.60 -17.37
N PHE A 47 -9.39 -9.55 -16.15
CA PHE A 47 -9.53 -8.34 -15.36
C PHE A 47 -8.71 -8.43 -14.08
N SER A 48 -8.06 -7.33 -13.73
CA SER A 48 -7.36 -7.17 -12.45
C SER A 48 -8.19 -6.31 -11.51
N TYR A 49 -8.36 -6.82 -10.31
CA TYR A 49 -9.01 -6.18 -9.18
C TYR A 49 -7.92 -5.70 -8.24
N ILE A 50 -7.91 -4.40 -7.98
CA ILE A 50 -6.86 -3.73 -7.22
C ILE A 50 -7.54 -3.06 -6.03
N LEU A 51 -7.12 -3.46 -4.83
CA LEU A 51 -7.56 -2.90 -3.56
C LEU A 51 -6.36 -2.26 -2.86
N GLU A 52 -6.43 -0.95 -2.61
CA GLU A 52 -5.51 -0.26 -1.71
C GLU A 52 -6.22 0.06 -0.41
N TYR A 53 -5.61 -0.27 0.72
CA TYR A 53 -6.13 -0.03 2.05
C TYR A 53 -5.09 0.67 2.92
N GLY A 54 -5.50 1.70 3.66
CA GLY A 54 -4.69 2.37 4.66
C GLY A 54 -4.77 3.91 4.62
N PRO A 55 -4.02 4.62 5.47
CA PRO A 55 -3.13 4.06 6.47
C PRO A 55 -3.90 3.37 7.60
N PHE A 56 -3.28 2.38 8.25
CA PHE A 56 -3.75 1.81 9.50
C PHE A 56 -2.60 1.58 10.48
N TYR A 57 -2.93 1.36 11.75
CA TYR A 57 -1.97 1.04 12.80
C TYR A 57 -2.39 -0.25 13.51
N TYR A 58 -1.40 -1.05 13.91
CA TYR A 58 -1.65 -2.26 14.72
C TYR A 58 -1.98 -1.96 16.17
N THR A 59 -1.44 -0.85 16.71
CA THR A 59 -1.43 -0.59 18.17
C THR A 59 -2.30 0.59 18.59
N LYS A 60 -2.84 1.36 17.64
CA LYS A 60 -3.67 2.53 17.94
C LYS A 60 -4.81 2.67 16.95
N ILE A 61 -5.83 3.41 17.37
CA ILE A 61 -6.98 3.74 16.53
C ILE A 61 -6.52 4.64 15.39
N THR A 62 -6.95 4.28 14.19
CA THR A 62 -6.73 5.07 12.98
C THR A 62 -7.76 6.20 12.91
N GLU A 63 -7.31 7.45 12.89
CA GLU A 63 -8.21 8.61 12.79
C GLU A 63 -8.83 8.77 11.39
N TYR A 64 -8.07 8.40 10.35
CA TYR A 64 -8.52 8.46 8.97
C TYR A 64 -8.02 7.22 8.21
N LEU A 65 -8.92 6.61 7.46
CA LEU A 65 -8.65 5.40 6.69
C LEU A 65 -9.10 5.64 5.25
N ASN A 66 -8.24 5.32 4.29
CA ASN A 66 -8.61 5.31 2.88
C ASN A 66 -8.71 3.88 2.38
N HIS A 67 -9.70 3.63 1.53
CA HIS A 67 -9.84 2.41 0.76
C HIS A 67 -10.11 2.81 -0.68
N THR A 68 -9.40 2.21 -1.63
CA THR A 68 -9.70 2.36 -3.05
C THR A 68 -9.81 1.00 -3.68
N PHE A 69 -10.86 0.80 -4.46
CA PHE A 69 -11.08 -0.42 -5.22
C PHE A 69 -11.22 -0.07 -6.69
N GLN A 70 -10.48 -0.77 -7.54
CA GLN A 70 -10.48 -0.54 -8.98
C GLN A 70 -10.50 -1.87 -9.72
N ARG A 71 -11.33 -1.95 -10.76
CA ARG A 71 -11.29 -3.03 -11.75
C ARG A 71 -10.73 -2.47 -13.06
N ILE A 72 -9.67 -3.06 -13.56
CA ILE A 72 -9.07 -2.72 -14.86
C ILE A 72 -8.91 -3.98 -15.72
N GLU A 73 -8.82 -3.80 -17.04
CA GLU A 73 -8.34 -4.87 -17.91
C GLU A 73 -6.90 -5.23 -17.55
N TYR A 74 -6.59 -6.53 -17.57
CA TYR A 74 -5.26 -7.03 -17.28
C TYR A 74 -4.24 -6.39 -18.21
N SER A 75 -3.21 -5.83 -17.61
CA SER A 75 -2.05 -5.29 -18.31
C SER A 75 -0.92 -5.21 -17.31
N GLU A 76 0.10 -6.03 -17.51
CA GLU A 76 1.31 -6.09 -16.67
C GLU A 76 1.88 -4.69 -16.43
N TYR A 77 2.09 -3.95 -17.51
CA TYR A 77 2.53 -2.56 -17.46
C TYR A 77 1.66 -1.64 -16.57
N LYS A 78 0.33 -1.81 -16.58
CA LYS A 78 -0.54 -1.01 -15.71
C LYS A 78 -0.41 -1.43 -14.25
N LEU A 79 -0.24 -2.73 -13.99
CA LEU A 79 -0.06 -3.27 -12.64
C LEU A 79 1.29 -2.86 -12.05
N GLU A 80 2.37 -2.95 -12.83
CA GLU A 80 3.70 -2.44 -12.46
C GLU A 80 3.63 -0.97 -12.06
N LYS A 81 3.02 -0.14 -12.90
CA LYS A 81 2.82 1.29 -12.58
C LYS A 81 1.99 1.52 -11.32
N LYS A 82 1.06 0.63 -11.01
CA LYS A 82 0.23 0.72 -9.80
C LYS A 82 1.04 0.36 -8.56
N ILE A 83 1.82 -0.72 -8.62
CA ILE A 83 2.72 -1.14 -7.55
C ILE A 83 3.77 -0.05 -7.31
N ASP A 84 4.41 0.44 -8.38
CA ASP A 84 5.41 1.52 -8.32
C ASP A 84 4.83 2.78 -7.67
N LYS A 85 3.66 3.23 -8.14
CA LYS A 85 2.98 4.38 -7.52
C LYS A 85 2.62 4.12 -6.06
N PHE A 86 2.19 2.91 -5.71
CA PHE A 86 1.82 2.54 -4.35
C PHE A 86 3.02 2.62 -3.40
N LEU A 87 4.17 2.08 -3.81
CA LEU A 87 5.40 2.03 -3.03
C LEU A 87 6.11 3.39 -2.96
N ASN A 88 6.08 4.15 -4.06
CA ASN A 88 6.82 5.41 -4.19
C ASN A 88 5.97 6.66 -3.94
N GLU A 89 4.79 6.54 -3.32
CA GLU A 89 3.96 7.70 -2.96
C GLU A 89 4.66 8.56 -1.89
N PRO A 90 5.12 9.79 -2.22
CA PRO A 90 5.98 10.58 -1.33
C PRO A 90 5.34 10.92 0.02
N ARG A 91 4.00 10.95 0.08
CA ARG A 91 3.27 11.22 1.32
C ARG A 91 3.26 10.05 2.30
N ARG A 92 3.49 8.82 1.83
CA ARG A 92 3.49 7.62 2.67
C ARG A 92 4.85 7.41 3.34
N LEU A 93 5.93 7.86 2.70
CA LEU A 93 7.31 7.68 3.18
C LEU A 93 7.60 6.23 3.55
N ILE A 94 7.25 5.30 2.65
CA ILE A 94 7.41 3.87 2.88
C ILE A 94 8.89 3.54 3.05
N THR A 95 9.22 2.84 4.12
CA THR A 95 10.58 2.40 4.46
C THR A 95 10.71 0.88 4.49
N GLN A 96 9.60 0.17 4.62
CA GLN A 96 9.56 -1.29 4.72
C GLN A 96 8.45 -1.85 3.85
N VAL A 97 8.73 -2.98 3.19
CA VAL A 97 7.80 -3.65 2.28
C VAL A 97 7.94 -5.15 2.47
N GLN A 98 6.81 -5.86 2.51
CA GLN A 98 6.79 -7.32 2.57
C GLN A 98 5.59 -7.88 1.81
N PHE A 99 5.73 -9.12 1.33
CA PHE A 99 4.58 -9.89 0.90
C PHE A 99 3.74 -10.30 2.10
N LYS A 100 2.43 -10.36 1.88
CA LYS A 100 1.48 -10.84 2.87
C LYS A 100 0.56 -11.87 2.26
N ASP A 101 0.07 -12.79 3.08
CA ASP A 101 -1.02 -13.65 2.68
C ASP A 101 -2.31 -12.83 2.51
N GLU A 102 -3.15 -13.22 1.55
CA GLU A 102 -4.39 -12.50 1.26
C GLU A 102 -5.38 -12.56 2.43
N ASP A 103 -5.55 -13.72 3.05
CA ASP A 103 -6.54 -13.89 4.12
C ASP A 103 -6.10 -13.07 5.34
N GLU A 104 -4.81 -13.13 5.69
CA GLU A 104 -4.24 -12.28 6.73
C GLU A 104 -4.37 -10.78 6.42
N ALA A 105 -4.26 -10.39 5.16
CA ALA A 105 -4.40 -8.99 4.76
C ALA A 105 -5.85 -8.52 4.89
N LEU A 106 -6.82 -9.35 4.49
CA LEU A 106 -8.25 -9.04 4.59
C LEU A 106 -8.72 -8.93 6.04
N GLU A 107 -8.19 -9.74 6.96
CA GLU A 107 -8.49 -9.64 8.40
C GLU A 107 -8.09 -8.29 9.01
N LEU A 108 -7.07 -7.63 8.46
CA LEU A 108 -6.65 -6.30 8.89
C LEU A 108 -7.56 -5.18 8.36
N MET A 109 -8.35 -5.47 7.32
CA MET A 109 -9.17 -4.46 6.68
C MET A 109 -10.48 -4.27 7.43
N THR A 110 -10.60 -3.15 8.13
CA THR A 110 -11.86 -2.77 8.75
C THR A 110 -12.98 -2.63 7.72
N ASN A 111 -14.10 -3.31 7.96
CA ASN A 111 -15.31 -3.12 7.18
C ASN A 111 -15.95 -1.77 7.53
N VAL A 112 -15.74 -0.78 6.66
CA VAL A 112 -16.24 0.58 6.87
C VAL A 112 -17.77 0.64 6.94
N VAL A 113 -18.46 -0.26 6.23
CA VAL A 113 -19.93 -0.32 6.26
C VAL A 113 -20.43 -0.80 7.62
N GLU A 114 -19.78 -1.79 8.21
CA GLU A 114 -20.10 -2.26 9.56
C GLU A 114 -19.87 -1.16 10.59
N VAL A 115 -18.70 -0.51 10.57
CA VAL A 115 -18.39 0.62 11.48
C VAL A 115 -19.42 1.75 11.39
N MET A 116 -19.90 2.07 10.19
CA MET A 116 -20.91 3.11 9.99
C MET A 116 -22.32 2.70 10.45
N ASN A 117 -22.62 1.40 10.46
CA ASN A 117 -23.92 0.86 10.88
C ASN A 117 -23.96 0.55 12.38
N GLU A 118 -22.80 0.38 13.02
CA GLU A 118 -22.68 0.32 14.47
C GLU A 118 -23.09 1.68 15.08
N SER A 119 -24.35 1.76 15.46
CA SER A 119 -24.88 2.88 16.24
C SER A 119 -24.37 2.73 17.67
N TYR A 120 -23.51 3.66 18.10
CA TYR A 120 -23.18 3.84 19.52
C TYR A 120 -24.35 4.46 20.28
#